data_AF-A0A7Y5ACY8-F1
#
_entry.id   AF-A0A7Y5ACY8-F1
#
_cell.length_a   1.000
_cell.length_b   1.000
_cell.length_c   1.000
_cell.angle_alpha   90.00
_cell.angle_beta   90.00
_cell.angle_gamma   90.00
#
_symmetry.space_group_name_H-M   'P 1'
#
loop_
_entity.id
_entity.type
_entity.pdbx_description
1 polymer ?
#
loop_
_entity_poly.entity_id
_entity_poly.type
_entity_poly.pdbx_seq_one_letter_code
_entity_poly.pdbx_strand_id
1 'polypeptide(L)' 'MQNFDLVWQKAQLVFGDKAKAAVWLSTPKHQFGDVAAIDYVTDQECFERVMEVLAQIDHGYV' A
#
# COMPACT_ATOMS: atom_id res chain seq x y z
N MET A 1 11.09 -9.25 4.54
CA MET A 1 9.82 -10.00 4.64
C MET A 1 8.81 -9.34 5.59
N GLN A 2 9.21 -8.86 6.78
CA GLN A 2 8.27 -8.22 7.74
C GLN A 2 7.50 -6.99 7.20
N ASN A 3 8.11 -6.16 6.35
CA ASN A 3 7.46 -4.95 5.83
C ASN A 3 6.27 -5.25 4.91
N PHE A 4 6.31 -6.36 4.16
CA PHE A 4 5.22 -6.75 3.27
C PHE A 4 3.96 -7.12 4.04
N ASP A 5 4.10 -7.93 5.10
CA ASP A 5 2.97 -8.36 5.93
C ASP A 5 2.29 -7.16 6.62
N LEU A 6 3.07 -6.15 7.03
CA LEU A 6 2.55 -4.92 7.63
C LEU A 6 1.78 -4.06 6.62
N VAL A 7 2.31 -3.87 5.41
CA VAL A 7 1.60 -3.16 4.34
C VAL A 7 0.31 -3.88 3.99
N TRP A 8 0.35 -5.22 3.90
CA TRP A 8 -0.82 -6.04 3.62
C TRP A 8 -1.90 -5.87 4.69
N GLN A 9 -1.53 -5.98 5.96
CA GLN A 9 -2.45 -5.77 7.08
C GLN A 9 -3.06 -4.37 7.08
N LYS A 10 -2.24 -3.32 6.88
CA LYS A 10 -2.76 -1.95 6.81
C LYS A 10 -3.70 -1.76 5.64
N ALA A 11 -3.37 -2.26 4.44
CA ALA A 11 -4.25 -2.18 3.29
C ALA A 11 -5.60 -2.88 3.55
N GLN A 12 -5.59 -4.06 4.18
CA GLN A 12 -6.83 -4.75 4.56
C GLN A 12 -7.69 -3.93 5.53
N LEU A 13 -7.07 -3.23 6.50
CA LEU A 13 -7.79 -2.35 7.42
C LEU A 13 -8.41 -1.15 6.69
N VAL A 14 -7.64 -0.50 5.81
CA VAL A 14 -8.09 0.69 5.06
C VAL A 14 -9.22 0.35 4.10
N PHE A 15 -9.12 -0.76 3.37
CA PHE A 15 -10.13 -1.13 2.37
C PHE A 15 -11.28 -1.96 2.94
N GLY A 16 -11.15 -2.49 4.16
CA GLY A 16 -12.14 -3.34 4.83
C GLY A 16 -12.40 -4.69 4.13
N ASP A 17 -11.66 -5.00 3.06
CA ASP A 17 -11.85 -6.16 2.22
C ASP A 17 -10.51 -6.65 1.65
N LYS A 18 -10.30 -7.97 1.72
CA LYS A 18 -9.04 -8.58 1.30
C LYS A 18 -8.82 -8.50 -0.20
N ALA A 19 -9.86 -8.64 -1.01
CA ALA A 19 -9.75 -8.56 -2.46
C ALA A 19 -9.46 -7.13 -2.91
N LYS A 20 -10.11 -6.12 -2.30
CA LYS A 20 -9.81 -4.71 -2.55
C LYS A 20 -8.38 -4.35 -2.17
N ALA A 21 -7.89 -4.81 -1.01
CA ALA A 21 -6.50 -4.64 -0.62
C ALA A 21 -5.53 -5.29 -1.61
N ALA A 22 -5.82 -6.53 -2.03
CA ALA A 22 -5.01 -7.25 -3.01
C ALA A 22 -4.93 -6.51 -4.35
N VAL A 23 -6.08 -6.05 -4.87
CA VAL A 23 -6.16 -5.26 -6.10
C VAL A 23 -5.39 -3.97 -5.94
N TRP A 24 -5.61 -3.22 -4.85
CA TRP A 24 -4.93 -1.94 -4.66
C TRP A 24 -3.41 -2.12 -4.60
N LEU A 25 -2.94 -3.14 -3.89
CA LEU A 25 -1.52 -3.41 -3.71
C LEU A 25 -0.82 -3.87 -4.99
N SER A 26 -1.50 -4.67 -5.82
CA SER A 26 -0.96 -5.22 -7.09
C SER A 26 -1.18 -4.31 -8.30
N THR A 27 -2.00 -3.27 -8.19
CA THR A 27 -2.25 -2.33 -9.28
C THR A 27 -1.13 -1.29 -9.36
N PRO A 28 -0.49 -1.10 -10.52
CA PRO A 28 0.49 -0.04 -10.72
C PRO A 28 -0.05 1.35 -10.38
N LYS A 29 0.76 2.20 -9.74
CA LYS A 29 0.35 3.56 -9.39
C LYS A 29 1.43 4.57 -9.74
N HIS A 30 0.99 5.69 -10.31
CA HIS A 30 1.90 6.75 -10.73
C HIS A 30 2.73 7.34 -9.59
N GLN A 31 2.13 7.49 -8.40
CA GLN A 31 2.80 7.90 -7.17
C GLN A 31 3.95 6.99 -6.70
N PHE A 32 4.05 5.78 -7.26
CA PHE A 32 5.12 4.82 -7.01
C PHE A 32 6.01 4.61 -8.24
N GLY A 33 5.94 5.50 -9.24
CA GLY A 33 6.71 5.36 -10.49
C GLY A 33 6.14 4.30 -11.43
N ASP A 34 4.80 4.21 -11.50
CA ASP A 34 4.07 3.27 -12.35
C ASP A 34 4.37 1.78 -12.06
N VAL A 35 4.81 1.48 -10.83
CA VAL A 35 4.90 0.10 -10.30
C VAL A 35 3.83 -0.16 -9.24
N ALA A 36 3.58 -1.44 -8.96
CA ALA A 36 2.66 -1.84 -7.92
C ALA A 36 3.20 -1.46 -6.54
N ALA A 37 2.30 -1.19 -5.59
CA ALA A 37 2.70 -0.82 -4.23
C ALA A 37 3.52 -1.94 -3.57
N ILE A 38 3.25 -3.21 -3.88
CA ILE A 38 4.03 -4.34 -3.35
C ILE A 38 5.46 -4.38 -3.88
N ASP A 39 5.63 -4.02 -5.16
CA ASP A 39 6.92 -4.08 -5.85
C ASP A 39 7.76 -2.84 -5.52
N TYR A 40 7.09 -1.75 -5.14
CA TYR A 40 7.73 -0.52 -4.70
C TYR A 40 8.44 -0.67 -3.34
N VAL A 41 8.00 -1.58 -2.46
CA VAL A 41 8.56 -1.74 -1.10
C VAL A 41 9.89 -2.49 -1.16
N THR A 42 10.95 -1.80 -1.58
CA THR A 42 12.32 -2.33 -1.66
C THR A 42 13.15 -2.06 -0.41
N ASP A 43 12.81 -1.02 0.34
CA ASP A 43 13.50 -0.58 1.55
C ASP A 43 12.51 0.08 2.54
N GLN A 44 13.07 0.66 3.61
CA GLN A 44 12.29 1.29 4.67
C GLN A 44 11.62 2.60 4.24
N GLU A 45 12.27 3.40 3.38
CA GLU A 45 11.71 4.66 2.90
C GLU A 45 10.51 4.39 2.00
N CYS A 46 10.65 3.43 1.08
CA CYS A 46 9.55 2.99 0.24
C CYS A 46 8.39 2.40 1.06
N PHE A 47 8.68 1.64 2.11
CA PHE A 47 7.67 1.13 3.04
C PHE A 47 6.89 2.25 3.72
N GLU A 48 7.58 3.23 4.31
CA GLU A 48 6.97 4.37 5.00
C GLU A 48 6.09 5.18 4.06
N ARG A 49 6.53 5.36 2.81
CA ARG A 49 5.74 6.04 1.78
C ARG A 49 4.43 5.32 1.45
N VAL A 50 4.45 3.99 1.31
CA VAL A 50 3.23 3.21 1.08
C VAL A 50 2.28 3.28 2.27
N MET A 51 2.82 3.24 3.49
CA MET A 51 2.04 3.37 4.72
C MET A 51 1.39 4.75 4.87
N GLU A 52 2.10 5.82 4.52
CA GLU A 52 1.58 7.19 4.49
C GLU A 52 0.40 7.30 3.52
N VAL A 53 0.55 6.78 2.31
CA VAL A 53 -0.51 6.75 1.30
C VAL A 53 -1.74 5.99 1.81
N LEU A 54 -1.54 4.82 2.40
CA LEU A 54 -2.65 4.05 2.97
C LEU A 54 -3.35 4.82 4.10
N ALA A 55 -2.61 5.54 4.93
CA ALA A 55 -3.18 6.40 5.96
C ALA A 55 -3.96 7.58 5.36
N GLN A 56 -3.48 8.20 4.27
CA GLN A 56 -4.21 9.26 3.58
C GLN A 56 -5.56 8.75 3.05
N ILE A 57 -5.58 7.57 2.41
CA ILE A 57 -6.81 6.94 1.92
C ILE A 57 -7.79 6.64 3.06
N ASP A 58 -7.29 6.12 4.18
CA ASP A 58 -8.07 5.82 5.39
C ASP A 58 -8.78 7.07 5.94
N HIS A 59 -8.11 8.21 5.86
CA HIS A 59 -8.64 9.52 6.27
C HIS A 59 -9.52 10.18 5.20
N GLY A 60 -9.72 9.54 4.05
CA GLY A 60 -10.55 10.05 2.95
C GLY A 60 -9.86 11.07 2.04
N TYR A 61 -8.53 11.20 2.14
CA TYR A 61 -7.74 11.96 1.18
C TYR A 61 -7.50 11.08 -0.04
N VAL A 62 -8.15 11.43 -1.16
CA VAL A 62 -8.04 10.79 -2.48
C VAL A 62 -7.59 11.80 -3.52
#